data_AF-A0AAX4PJ60-F1
#
_entry.id   AF-A0AAX4PJ60-F1
#
_cell.length_a   1.000
_cell.length_b   1.000
_cell.length_c   1.000
_cell.angle_alpha   90.00
_cell.angle_beta   90.00
_cell.angle_gamma   90.00
#
_symmetry.space_group_name_H-M   'P 1'
#
loop_
_entity.id
_entity.type
_entity.pdbx_description
1 polymer ?
#
loop_
_entity_poly.entity_id
_entity_poly.type
_entity_poly.pdbx_seq_one_letter_code
_entity_poly.pdbx_strand_id
1 'polypeptide(L)'
;MSFLNIFGKKKTPKELLRENKRQIDRAIRDIDRERMSLQSQEKKLIVEMKKMAKNNQNEAVKVMAKSLIRMRHNITKYYTVKSQLQAVSMRMQTLKATQSMADAMKGVTKALTGMNGQLSLPEIQKTLREFERQNEKMDMTSEIMDDAMDDAFEEEGEAEETEELVQQVFDEIGINLNTQLASVPATQVAQPQQQQQQQPQAAEAEPVGDGIDEDLQARLKNLRGN
;
A
#
# COMPACT_ATOMS: atom_id res chain seq x y z
N MET A 1 25.84 -14.79 37.30
CA MET A 1 26.41 -15.83 36.41
C MET A 1 26.92 -15.16 35.15
N SER A 2 28.11 -14.56 35.20
CA SER A 2 28.81 -13.96 34.05
C SER A 2 30.08 -14.75 33.81
N PHE A 3 30.00 -15.78 32.98
CA PHE A 3 31.15 -16.55 32.53
C PHE A 3 30.91 -17.00 31.09
N LEU A 4 31.49 -16.28 30.12
CA LEU A 4 32.08 -16.76 28.85
C LEU A 4 32.10 -15.62 27.82
N ASN A 5 33.18 -14.84 27.81
CA ASN A 5 33.60 -14.14 26.59
C ASN A 5 35.12 -13.89 26.58
N ILE A 6 35.89 -14.95 26.86
CA ILE A 6 37.36 -14.89 27.07
C ILE A 6 38.20 -15.27 25.83
N PHE A 7 37.61 -15.71 24.70
CA PHE A 7 38.41 -16.10 23.50
C PHE A 7 37.87 -15.62 22.13
N GLY A 8 37.16 -14.48 22.08
CA GLY A 8 36.82 -13.81 20.81
C GLY A 8 37.63 -12.53 20.64
N LYS A 9 38.52 -12.45 19.65
CA LYS A 9 39.18 -11.18 19.29
C LYS A 9 38.08 -10.13 19.06
N LYS A 10 38.20 -8.94 19.67
CA LYS A 10 37.28 -7.83 19.40
C LYS A 10 37.29 -7.55 17.90
N LYS A 11 36.11 -7.54 17.28
CA LYS A 11 35.96 -7.30 15.84
C LYS A 11 36.61 -5.96 15.49
N THR A 12 37.38 -5.94 14.42
CA THR A 12 37.98 -4.71 13.91
C THR A 12 36.88 -3.77 13.37
N PRO A 13 37.11 -2.45 13.31
CA PRO A 13 36.17 -1.52 12.70
C PRO A 13 35.75 -1.94 11.28
N LYS A 14 36.69 -2.47 10.50
CA LYS A 14 36.45 -2.98 9.14
C LYS A 14 35.54 -4.22 9.11
N GLU A 15 35.69 -5.12 10.08
CA GLU A 15 34.81 -6.29 10.22
C GLU A 15 33.40 -5.87 10.67
N LEU A 16 33.29 -4.92 11.60
CA LEU A 16 32.00 -4.36 12.04
C LEU A 16 31.25 -3.68 10.89
N LEU A 17 31.93 -2.83 10.09
CA LEU A 17 31.32 -2.20 8.91
C LEU A 17 30.81 -3.24 7.91
N ARG A 18 31.58 -4.31 7.66
CA ARG A 18 31.19 -5.40 6.74
C ARG A 18 30.01 -6.21 7.26
N GLU A 19 29.98 -6.48 8.56
CA GLU A 19 28.88 -7.20 9.20
C GLU A 19 27.60 -6.38 9.23
N ASN A 20 27.66 -5.11 9.64
CA ASN A 20 26.53 -4.19 9.65
C ASN A 20 25.96 -4.03 8.25
N LYS A 21 26.81 -3.85 7.22
CA LYS A 21 26.33 -3.80 5.82
C LYS A 21 25.57 -5.07 5.44
N ARG A 22 26.06 -6.26 5.81
CA ARG A 22 25.37 -7.54 5.56
C ARG A 22 24.06 -7.68 6.32
N GLN A 23 23.95 -7.09 7.51
CA GLN A 23 22.70 -7.06 8.27
C GLN A 23 21.68 -6.14 7.59
N ILE A 24 22.10 -4.93 7.18
CA ILE A 24 21.26 -3.99 6.43
C ILE A 24 20.79 -4.63 5.11
N ASP A 25 21.69 -5.24 4.33
CA ASP A 25 21.34 -5.92 3.07
C ASP A 25 20.33 -7.07 3.27
N ARG A 26 20.35 -7.73 4.44
CA ARG A 26 19.36 -8.75 4.80
C ARG A 26 18.03 -8.11 5.16
N ALA A 27 18.03 -7.09 6.01
CA ALA A 27 16.84 -6.35 6.39
C ALA A 27 16.11 -5.75 5.16
N ILE A 28 16.84 -5.22 4.17
CA ILE A 28 16.25 -4.75 2.91
C ILE A 28 15.48 -5.87 2.19
N ARG A 29 16.05 -7.08 2.12
CA ARG A 29 15.38 -8.23 1.48
C ARG A 29 14.18 -8.72 2.28
N ASP A 30 14.28 -8.68 3.61
CA ASP A 30 13.18 -9.07 4.50
C ASP A 30 12.00 -8.10 4.35
N ILE A 31 12.28 -6.79 4.29
CA ILE A 31 11.29 -5.75 3.98
C ILE A 31 10.65 -5.95 2.60
N ASP A 32 11.44 -6.24 1.57
CA ASP A 32 10.91 -6.49 0.22
C ASP A 32 9.97 -7.70 0.22
N ARG A 33 10.31 -8.77 0.94
CA ARG A 33 9.46 -9.96 1.08
C ARG A 33 8.17 -9.66 1.82
N GLU A 34 8.25 -8.94 2.93
CA GLU A 34 7.08 -8.58 3.73
C GLU A 34 6.13 -7.67 2.95
N ARG A 35 6.67 -6.67 2.25
CA ARG A 35 5.88 -5.82 1.33
C ARG A 35 5.15 -6.65 0.28
N MET A 36 5.84 -7.60 -0.37
CA MET A 36 5.22 -8.48 -1.37
C MET A 36 4.12 -9.36 -0.77
N SER A 37 4.31 -9.84 0.47
CA SER A 37 3.29 -10.58 1.21
C SER A 37 2.04 -9.71 1.44
N LEU A 38 2.23 -8.48 1.93
CA LEU A 38 1.12 -7.53 2.14
C LEU A 38 0.40 -7.19 0.83
N GLN A 39 1.10 -6.97 -0.27
CA GLN A 39 0.47 -6.75 -1.58
C GLN A 39 -0.37 -7.95 -2.05
N SER A 40 0.03 -9.18 -1.71
CA SER A 40 -0.79 -10.36 -2.00
C SER A 40 -2.04 -10.43 -1.11
N GLN A 41 -1.89 -10.10 0.18
CA GLN A 41 -2.99 -10.03 1.14
C GLN A 41 -3.99 -8.93 0.75
N GLU A 42 -3.50 -7.79 0.27
CA GLU A 42 -4.30 -6.68 -0.26
C GLU A 42 -5.23 -7.14 -1.37
N LYS A 43 -4.69 -7.84 -2.37
CA LYS A 43 -5.49 -8.38 -3.48
C LYS A 43 -6.56 -9.35 -2.99
N LYS A 44 -6.25 -10.21 -2.01
CA LYS A 44 -7.21 -11.15 -1.43
C LYS A 44 -8.32 -10.43 -0.67
N LEU A 45 -7.96 -9.44 0.14
CA LEU A 45 -8.90 -8.64 0.92
C LEU A 45 -9.87 -7.86 0.01
N ILE A 46 -9.39 -7.30 -1.10
CA ILE A 46 -10.24 -6.63 -2.10
C ILE A 46 -11.27 -7.60 -2.70
N VAL A 47 -10.85 -8.83 -3.05
CA VAL A 47 -11.78 -9.84 -3.58
C VAL A 47 -12.83 -10.24 -2.54
N GLU A 48 -12.42 -10.40 -1.28
CA GLU A 48 -13.32 -10.71 -0.17
C GLU A 48 -14.30 -9.58 0.10
N MET A 49 -13.84 -8.33 0.16
CA MET A 49 -14.67 -7.13 0.28
C MET A 49 -15.74 -7.08 -0.81
N LYS A 50 -15.35 -7.33 -2.08
CA LYS A 50 -16.30 -7.37 -3.20
C LYS A 50 -17.37 -8.46 -3.03
N LYS A 51 -17.01 -9.62 -2.50
CA LYS A 51 -17.94 -10.71 -2.22
C LYS A 51 -18.92 -10.33 -1.08
N MET A 52 -18.41 -9.75 0.00
CA MET A 52 -19.23 -9.35 1.16
C MET A 52 -20.19 -8.20 0.81
N ALA A 53 -19.74 -7.26 -0.02
CA ALA A 53 -20.57 -6.18 -0.52
C ALA A 53 -21.72 -6.69 -1.41
N LYS A 54 -21.48 -7.70 -2.27
CA LYS A 54 -22.55 -8.37 -3.04
C LYS A 54 -23.60 -9.06 -2.14
N ASN A 55 -23.19 -9.51 -0.97
CA ASN A 55 -24.08 -10.12 0.03
C ASN A 55 -24.77 -9.09 0.93
N ASN A 56 -24.66 -7.78 0.63
CA ASN A 56 -25.19 -6.68 1.44
C ASN A 56 -24.66 -6.62 2.88
N GLN A 57 -23.46 -7.15 3.14
CA GLN A 57 -22.83 -7.14 4.47
C GLN A 57 -22.00 -5.87 4.69
N ASN A 58 -22.68 -4.71 4.70
CA ASN A 58 -22.04 -3.39 4.66
C ASN A 58 -21.12 -3.10 5.86
N GLU A 59 -21.51 -3.53 7.07
CA GLU A 59 -20.67 -3.33 8.27
C GLU A 59 -19.35 -4.14 8.19
N ALA A 60 -19.39 -5.34 7.62
CA ALA A 60 -18.19 -6.14 7.39
C ALA A 60 -17.27 -5.47 6.35
N VAL A 61 -17.85 -4.92 5.29
CA VAL A 61 -17.11 -4.18 4.25
C VAL A 61 -16.42 -2.94 4.83
N LYS A 62 -17.08 -2.18 5.71
CA LYS A 62 -16.46 -1.03 6.40
C LYS A 62 -15.26 -1.44 7.26
N VAL A 63 -15.36 -2.53 8.01
CA VAL A 63 -14.24 -3.03 8.83
C VAL A 63 -13.07 -3.47 7.94
N MET A 64 -13.37 -4.21 6.85
CA MET A 64 -12.34 -4.63 5.89
C MET A 64 -11.70 -3.44 5.16
N ALA A 65 -12.46 -2.38 4.86
CA ALA A 65 -11.93 -1.17 4.24
C ALA A 65 -10.89 -0.47 5.14
N LYS A 66 -11.16 -0.37 6.44
CA LYS A 66 -10.17 0.13 7.42
C LYS A 66 -8.91 -0.72 7.43
N SER A 67 -9.04 -2.05 7.39
CA SER A 67 -7.90 -2.95 7.29
C SER A 67 -7.13 -2.78 5.98
N LEU A 68 -7.83 -2.53 4.87
CA LEU A 68 -7.24 -2.31 3.55
C LEU A 68 -6.41 -1.02 3.52
N ILE A 69 -6.92 0.07 4.06
CA ILE A 69 -6.20 1.36 4.14
C ILE A 69 -4.97 1.24 5.01
N ARG A 70 -5.08 0.63 6.19
CA ARG A 70 -3.92 0.36 7.04
C ARG A 70 -2.87 -0.47 6.31
N MET A 71 -3.29 -1.47 5.54
CA MET A 71 -2.36 -2.29 4.77
C MET A 71 -1.67 -1.50 3.66
N ARG A 72 -2.39 -0.60 2.97
CA ARG A 72 -1.79 0.32 1.98
C ARG A 72 -0.78 1.26 2.62
N HIS A 73 -1.12 1.89 3.73
CA HIS A 73 -0.20 2.70 4.53
C HIS A 73 1.04 1.92 4.96
N ASN A 74 0.88 0.68 5.43
CA ASN A 74 2.01 -0.19 5.74
C ASN A 74 2.87 -0.49 4.51
N ILE A 75 2.29 -0.78 3.34
CA ILE A 75 3.02 -0.99 2.08
C ILE A 75 3.84 0.26 1.73
N THR A 76 3.25 1.45 1.83
CA THR A 76 3.91 2.74 1.59
C THR A 76 5.04 2.97 2.58
N LYS A 77 4.81 2.72 3.87
CA LYS A 77 5.84 2.75 4.92
C LYS A 77 6.99 1.78 4.64
N TYR A 78 6.73 0.58 4.13
CA TYR A 78 7.79 -0.37 3.74
C TYR A 78 8.65 0.15 2.57
N TYR A 79 8.09 0.92 1.63
CA TYR A 79 8.91 1.60 0.62
C TYR A 79 9.85 2.63 1.25
N THR A 80 9.34 3.44 2.19
CA THR A 80 10.15 4.42 2.92
C THR A 80 11.26 3.78 3.72
N VAL A 81 10.95 2.78 4.54
CA VAL A 81 11.97 2.10 5.35
C VAL A 81 13.00 1.42 4.44
N LYS A 82 12.58 0.86 3.29
CA LYS A 82 13.54 0.34 2.30
C LYS A 82 14.49 1.43 1.81
N SER A 83 13.96 2.58 1.39
CA SER A 83 14.77 3.71 0.92
C SER A 83 15.76 4.18 2.00
N GLN A 84 15.29 4.32 3.24
CA GLN A 84 16.14 4.68 4.39
C GLN A 84 17.26 3.64 4.61
N LEU A 85 16.95 2.35 4.60
CA LEU A 85 17.97 1.31 4.73
C LEU A 85 18.96 1.30 3.55
N GLN A 86 18.50 1.60 2.34
CA GLN A 86 19.38 1.75 1.18
C GLN A 86 20.31 2.96 1.35
N ALA A 87 19.80 4.09 1.83
CA ALA A 87 20.60 5.26 2.15
C ALA A 87 21.65 4.94 3.23
N VAL A 88 21.27 4.24 4.30
CA VAL A 88 22.22 3.79 5.34
C VAL A 88 23.25 2.80 4.78
N SER A 89 22.87 1.89 3.89
CA SER A 89 23.82 1.00 3.20
C SER A 89 24.81 1.77 2.34
N MET A 90 24.36 2.82 1.65
CA MET A 90 25.22 3.71 0.86
C MET A 90 26.18 4.50 1.75
N ARG A 91 25.69 5.10 2.85
CA ARG A 91 26.54 5.74 3.87
C ARG A 91 27.58 4.78 4.42
N MET A 92 27.21 3.53 4.70
CA MET A 92 28.14 2.48 5.16
C MET A 92 29.21 2.15 4.10
N GLN A 93 28.86 2.18 2.82
CA GLN A 93 29.80 2.00 1.71
C GLN A 93 30.78 3.18 1.61
N THR A 94 30.30 4.41 1.76
CA THR A 94 31.15 5.61 1.85
C THR A 94 32.11 5.51 3.03
N LEU A 95 31.61 5.16 4.23
CA LEU A 95 32.45 4.97 5.42
C LEU A 95 33.56 3.92 5.19
N LYS A 96 33.26 2.82 4.50
CA LYS A 96 34.27 1.81 4.14
C LYS A 96 35.34 2.37 3.18
N ALA A 97 34.95 3.20 2.22
CA ALA A 97 35.87 3.84 1.30
C ALA A 97 36.77 4.86 2.04
N THR A 98 36.17 5.70 2.89
CA THR A 98 36.89 6.65 3.75
C THR A 98 37.88 5.96 4.68
N GLN A 99 37.49 4.85 5.32
CA GLN A 99 38.40 4.06 6.16
C GLN A 99 39.58 3.50 5.34
N SER A 100 39.32 3.01 4.13
CA SER A 100 40.39 2.48 3.27
C SER A 100 41.35 3.59 2.81
N MET A 101 40.83 4.79 2.56
CA MET A 101 41.64 5.98 2.26
C MET A 101 42.48 6.40 3.47
N ALA A 102 41.91 6.39 4.68
CA ALA A 102 42.64 6.69 5.91
C ALA A 102 43.77 5.68 6.16
N ASP A 103 43.52 4.38 5.92
CA ASP A 103 44.54 3.33 6.03
C ASP A 103 45.68 3.57 5.00
N ALA A 104 45.34 3.96 3.77
CA ALA A 104 46.33 4.28 2.73
C ALA A 104 47.14 5.53 3.07
N MET A 105 46.49 6.61 3.50
CA MET A 105 47.16 7.84 3.92
C MET A 105 48.10 7.59 5.10
N LYS A 106 47.71 6.76 6.07
CA LYS A 106 48.60 6.35 7.17
C LYS A 106 49.86 5.65 6.65
N GLY A 107 49.74 4.80 5.63
CA GLY A 107 50.88 4.16 4.95
C GLY A 107 51.78 5.17 4.24
N VAL A 108 51.19 6.12 3.50
CA VAL A 108 51.91 7.21 2.82
C VAL A 108 52.63 8.10 3.82
N THR A 109 51.97 8.55 4.89
CA THR A 109 52.60 9.34 5.95
C THR A 109 53.79 8.60 6.55
N LYS A 110 53.66 7.30 6.83
CA LYS A 110 54.77 6.49 7.36
C LYS A 110 55.95 6.40 6.39
N ALA A 111 55.69 6.26 5.08
CA ALA A 111 56.73 6.28 4.05
C ALA A 111 57.41 7.65 3.93
N LEU A 112 56.63 8.74 3.98
CA LEU A 112 57.14 10.12 3.96
C LEU A 112 57.95 10.46 5.21
N THR A 113 57.59 9.94 6.39
CA THR A 113 58.42 10.08 7.60
C THR A 113 59.73 9.31 7.48
N GLY A 114 59.73 8.15 6.82
CA GLY A 114 60.93 7.34 6.59
C GLY A 114 61.84 7.87 5.47
N MET A 115 61.32 8.70 4.58
CA MET A 115 62.02 9.21 3.40
C MET A 115 62.10 10.74 3.50
N ASN A 116 63.25 11.26 3.95
CA ASN A 116 63.51 12.65 4.36
C ASN A 116 62.92 13.74 3.43
N GLY A 117 61.61 14.02 3.58
CA GLY A 117 60.95 15.29 3.28
C GLY A 117 60.80 15.74 1.82
N GLN A 118 60.98 14.89 0.80
CA GLN A 118 60.87 15.33 -0.60
C GLN A 118 59.68 14.68 -1.33
N LEU A 119 58.46 15.11 -1.00
CA LEU A 119 57.26 15.06 -1.86
C LEU A 119 56.15 15.97 -1.28
N SER A 120 55.29 16.48 -2.15
CA SER A 120 54.39 17.65 -2.02
C SER A 120 53.27 17.54 -0.96
N LEU A 121 53.56 17.94 0.29
CA LEU A 121 52.53 18.24 1.32
C LEU A 121 51.33 19.10 0.82
N PRO A 122 51.53 20.12 -0.04
CA PRO A 122 50.43 20.97 -0.53
C PRO A 122 49.39 20.23 -1.38
N GLU A 123 49.78 19.20 -2.13
CA GLU A 123 48.86 18.44 -2.99
C GLU A 123 47.96 17.53 -2.17
N ILE A 124 48.50 16.88 -1.13
CA ILE A 124 47.73 16.06 -0.18
C ILE A 124 46.67 16.91 0.53
N GLN A 125 47.03 18.13 0.97
CA GLN A 125 46.10 19.07 1.59
C GLN A 125 45.00 19.55 0.64
N LYS A 126 45.30 19.66 -0.66
CA LYS A 126 44.30 19.99 -1.69
C LYS A 126 43.33 18.82 -1.89
N THR A 127 43.83 17.59 -1.95
CA THR A 127 42.98 16.39 -2.09
C THR A 127 42.08 16.18 -0.88
N LEU A 128 42.57 16.42 0.35
CA LEU A 128 41.77 16.35 1.57
C LEU A 128 40.63 17.39 1.56
N ARG A 129 40.91 18.64 1.19
CA ARG A 129 39.88 19.69 1.11
C ARG A 129 38.81 19.40 0.05
N GLU A 130 39.19 18.90 -1.12
CA GLU A 130 38.19 18.53 -2.13
C GLU A 130 37.36 17.32 -1.69
N PHE A 131 37.98 16.37 -0.97
CA PHE A 131 37.25 15.25 -0.37
C PHE A 131 36.22 15.74 0.65
N GLU A 132 36.58 16.63 1.56
CA GLU A 132 35.65 17.24 2.52
C GLU A 132 34.47 17.92 1.81
N ARG A 133 34.76 18.74 0.79
CA ARG A 133 33.73 19.43 0.00
C ARG A 133 32.79 18.47 -0.74
N GLN A 134 33.30 17.36 -1.26
CA GLN A 134 32.47 16.34 -1.92
C GLN A 134 31.62 15.56 -0.92
N ASN A 135 32.15 15.29 0.27
CA ASN A 135 31.41 14.62 1.34
C ASN A 135 30.25 15.49 1.84
N GLU A 136 30.51 16.79 2.07
CA GLU A 136 29.49 17.76 2.48
C GLU A 136 28.39 17.93 1.42
N LYS A 137 28.77 17.96 0.13
CA LYS A 137 27.80 17.97 -0.97
C LYS A 137 26.93 16.70 -1.00
N MET A 138 27.50 15.54 -0.69
CA MET A 138 26.77 14.27 -0.62
C MET A 138 25.77 14.27 0.55
N ASP A 139 26.17 14.79 1.71
CA ASP A 139 25.30 14.88 2.89
C ASP A 139 24.13 15.85 2.63
N MET A 140 24.39 17.04 2.09
CA MET A 140 23.34 18.00 1.70
C MET A 140 22.37 17.42 0.66
N THR A 141 22.87 16.65 -0.31
CA THR A 141 22.00 16.00 -1.31
C THR A 141 21.13 14.92 -0.66
N SER A 142 21.61 14.27 0.40
CA SER A 142 20.83 13.29 1.15
C SER A 142 19.74 13.97 1.99
N GLU A 143 20.06 15.09 2.66
CA GLU A 143 19.09 15.86 3.45
C GLU A 143 17.94 16.40 2.59
N ILE A 144 18.24 16.98 1.42
CA ILE A 144 17.21 17.45 0.47
C ILE A 144 16.31 16.29 -0.01
N MET A 145 16.88 15.09 -0.16
CA MET A 145 16.11 13.90 -0.55
C MET A 145 15.22 13.39 0.59
N ASP A 146 15.69 13.45 1.84
CA ASP A 146 14.92 13.06 3.02
C ASP A 146 13.75 14.06 3.23
N ASP A 147 13.98 15.37 3.16
CA ASP A 147 12.95 16.41 3.29
C ASP A 147 11.86 16.29 2.21
N ALA A 148 12.26 16.07 0.95
CA ALA A 148 11.31 15.88 -0.15
C ALA A 148 10.49 14.59 -0.01
N MET A 149 10.99 13.61 0.75
CA MET A 149 10.25 12.39 1.07
C MET A 149 9.31 12.60 2.24
N ASP A 150 9.71 13.34 3.27
CA ASP A 150 8.86 13.60 4.45
C ASP A 150 7.65 14.48 4.12
N ASP A 151 7.78 15.49 3.24
CA ASP A 151 6.67 16.31 2.75
C ASP A 151 5.62 15.50 1.95
N ALA A 152 6.03 14.39 1.33
CA ALA A 152 5.11 13.48 0.64
C ALA A 152 4.34 12.54 1.58
N PHE A 153 4.65 12.57 2.88
CA PHE A 153 4.15 11.67 3.91
C PHE A 153 3.30 12.36 4.98
N GLU A 154 2.97 13.65 4.85
CA GLU A 154 1.95 14.27 5.70
C GLU A 154 0.59 13.59 5.47
N GLU A 155 0.28 12.68 6.39
CA GLU A 155 -0.84 11.74 6.37
C GLU A 155 -2.08 12.45 6.96
N GLU A 156 -2.88 13.10 6.10
CA GLU A 156 -4.23 13.56 6.46
C GLU A 156 -5.28 12.54 5.99
N GLY A 157 -6.11 12.04 6.91
CA GLY A 157 -7.48 11.61 6.56
C GLY A 157 -7.81 10.12 6.43
N GLU A 158 -7.23 9.20 7.21
CA GLU A 158 -7.60 7.75 7.18
C GLU A 158 -9.13 7.48 7.21
N ALA A 159 -9.90 8.31 7.92
CA ALA A 159 -11.35 8.18 8.02
C ALA A 159 -12.07 8.56 6.73
N GLU A 160 -11.66 9.64 6.08
CA GLU A 160 -12.22 10.12 4.81
C GLU A 160 -11.89 9.13 3.69
N GLU A 161 -10.63 8.69 3.61
CA GLU A 161 -10.20 7.65 2.67
C GLU A 161 -11.00 6.35 2.83
N THR A 162 -11.40 6.00 4.06
CA THR A 162 -12.21 4.81 4.34
C THR A 162 -13.58 4.92 3.71
N GLU A 163 -14.24 6.06 3.86
CA GLU A 163 -15.57 6.29 3.32
C GLU A 163 -15.55 6.30 1.79
N GLU A 164 -14.56 6.97 1.19
CA GLU A 164 -14.34 6.99 -0.26
C GLU A 164 -14.11 5.59 -0.83
N LEU A 165 -13.25 4.79 -0.19
CA LEU A 165 -12.94 3.43 -0.64
C LEU A 165 -14.17 2.51 -0.59
N VAL A 166 -14.98 2.63 0.47
CA VAL A 166 -16.22 1.88 0.60
C VAL A 166 -17.20 2.25 -0.51
N GLN A 167 -17.35 3.55 -0.78
CA GLN A 167 -18.20 4.05 -1.86
C GLN A 167 -17.72 3.53 -3.23
N GLN A 168 -16.41 3.61 -3.50
CA GLN A 168 -15.81 3.09 -4.74
C GLN A 168 -16.11 1.59 -4.95
N VAL A 169 -15.99 0.77 -3.89
CA VAL A 169 -16.30 -0.66 -3.98
C VAL A 169 -17.77 -0.90 -4.29
N PHE A 170 -18.69 -0.11 -3.71
CA PHE A 170 -20.12 -0.22 -4.01
C PHE A 170 -20.45 0.22 -5.43
N ASP A 171 -19.84 1.30 -5.92
CA ASP A 171 -20.04 1.78 -7.30
C ASP A 171 -19.52 0.76 -8.31
N GLU A 172 -18.33 0.18 -8.09
CA GLU A 172 -17.78 -0.88 -8.94
C GLU A 172 -18.73 -2.10 -9.01
N ILE A 173 -19.38 -2.46 -7.90
CA ILE A 173 -20.33 -3.57 -7.86
C ILE A 173 -21.64 -3.20 -8.56
N GLY A 174 -22.16 -1.98 -8.34
CA GLY A 174 -23.38 -1.50 -8.98
C GLY A 174 -23.26 -1.45 -10.50
N ILE A 175 -22.10 -0.98 -11.01
CA ILE A 175 -21.79 -1.00 -12.45
C ILE A 175 -21.67 -2.44 -12.96
N ASN A 176 -21.00 -3.33 -12.23
CA ASN A 176 -20.83 -4.74 -12.62
C ASN A 176 -22.17 -5.50 -12.65
N LEU A 177 -23.07 -5.24 -11.71
CA LEU A 177 -24.40 -5.85 -11.68
C LEU A 177 -25.27 -5.34 -12.83
N ASN A 178 -25.27 -4.02 -13.09
CA ASN A 178 -26.01 -3.45 -14.22
C ASN A 178 -25.49 -3.94 -15.58
N THR A 179 -24.18 -4.12 -15.74
CA THR A 179 -23.61 -4.71 -16.97
C THR A 179 -23.94 -6.20 -17.13
N GLN A 180 -23.97 -6.97 -16.04
CA GLN A 180 -24.43 -8.36 -16.08
C GLN A 180 -25.93 -8.44 -16.41
N LEU A 181 -26.78 -7.59 -15.81
CA LEU A 181 -28.21 -7.57 -16.09
C LEU A 181 -28.53 -7.10 -17.52
N ALA A 182 -27.79 -6.13 -18.06
CA ALA A 182 -27.95 -5.66 -19.44
C ALA A 182 -27.46 -6.67 -20.50
N SER A 183 -26.62 -7.65 -20.11
CA SER A 183 -26.10 -8.69 -21.01
C SER A 183 -26.89 -10.00 -20.96
N VAL A 184 -27.88 -10.14 -20.08
CA VAL A 184 -28.85 -11.23 -20.15
C VAL A 184 -29.87 -10.91 -21.24
N PRO A 185 -29.92 -11.64 -22.37
CA PRO A 185 -30.96 -11.42 -23.36
C PRO A 185 -32.30 -11.74 -22.72
N ALA A 186 -33.21 -10.76 -22.73
CA ALA A 186 -34.59 -10.93 -22.30
C ALA A 186 -35.21 -12.07 -23.12
N THR A 187 -35.17 -13.28 -22.57
CA THR A 187 -35.82 -14.44 -23.16
C THR A 187 -37.30 -14.17 -22.97
N GLN A 188 -37.95 -13.79 -24.08
CA GLN A 188 -39.38 -13.57 -24.16
C GLN A 188 -40.08 -14.80 -23.58
N VAL A 189 -40.75 -14.60 -22.44
CA VAL A 189 -41.60 -15.62 -21.86
C VAL A 189 -42.77 -15.79 -22.82
N ALA A 190 -42.74 -16.86 -23.60
CA ALA A 190 -43.82 -17.22 -24.52
C ALA A 190 -45.10 -17.49 -23.71
N GLN A 191 -46.15 -16.73 -24.01
CA GLN A 191 -47.50 -17.01 -23.56
C GLN A 191 -47.97 -18.35 -24.15
N PRO A 192 -48.52 -19.28 -23.36
CA PRO A 192 -49.25 -20.41 -23.91
C PRO A 192 -50.66 -19.93 -24.30
N GLN A 193 -50.91 -19.84 -25.61
CA GLN A 193 -52.27 -19.92 -26.17
C GLN A 193 -52.70 -21.39 -26.12
N GLN A 194 -53.84 -21.68 -25.48
CA GLN A 194 -54.60 -22.90 -25.77
C GLN A 194 -56.09 -22.57 -25.94
N GLN A 195 -56.58 -22.94 -27.12
CA GLN A 195 -57.94 -22.79 -27.62
C GLN A 195 -58.88 -23.86 -27.04
N GLN A 196 -60.17 -23.49 -27.07
CA GLN A 196 -61.35 -24.16 -26.55
C GLN A 196 -61.71 -25.48 -27.25
N GLN A 197 -62.39 -26.38 -26.52
CA GLN A 197 -63.60 -27.07 -27.00
C GLN A 197 -64.53 -27.51 -25.83
N GLN A 198 -65.78 -27.06 -25.97
CA GLN A 198 -67.11 -27.34 -25.36
C GLN A 198 -67.41 -28.79 -24.90
N GLN A 199 -68.36 -29.20 -24.03
CA GLN A 199 -69.35 -28.72 -23.00
C GLN A 199 -70.11 -30.04 -22.54
N PRO A 200 -71.16 -30.14 -21.66
CA PRO A 200 -71.98 -29.12 -20.95
C PRO A 200 -72.45 -29.42 -19.47
N GLN A 201 -73.12 -28.40 -18.89
CA GLN A 201 -74.09 -28.35 -17.76
C GLN A 201 -73.55 -28.45 -16.31
N ALA A 202 -73.97 -27.63 -15.33
CA ALA A 202 -75.25 -26.92 -15.12
C ALA A 202 -75.08 -25.52 -14.50
N ALA A 203 -76.18 -24.75 -14.54
CA ALA A 203 -76.30 -23.32 -14.35
C ALA A 203 -76.44 -22.87 -12.88
N GLU A 204 -75.96 -21.66 -12.58
CA GLU A 204 -76.70 -20.57 -11.92
C GLU A 204 -75.92 -19.25 -12.05
N ALA A 205 -76.62 -18.19 -12.46
CA ALA A 205 -76.18 -16.81 -12.71
C ALA A 205 -76.63 -15.92 -11.51
N GLU A 206 -76.03 -14.81 -11.06
CA GLU A 206 -75.49 -13.56 -11.64
C GLU A 206 -74.77 -12.76 -10.50
N PRO A 207 -74.33 -11.47 -10.65
CA PRO A 207 -73.48 -10.84 -11.66
C PRO A 207 -72.25 -10.13 -11.04
N VAL A 208 -71.33 -9.69 -11.91
CA VAL A 208 -70.09 -8.97 -11.61
C VAL A 208 -70.30 -7.46 -11.79
N GLY A 209 -69.85 -6.64 -10.85
CA GLY A 209 -69.63 -5.20 -11.07
C GLY A 209 -69.48 -4.40 -9.77
N ASP A 210 -68.49 -3.50 -9.74
CA ASP A 210 -68.41 -2.31 -8.87
C ASP A 210 -67.61 -2.38 -7.55
N GLY A 211 -66.33 -2.78 -7.61
CA GLY A 211 -65.42 -2.76 -6.44
C GLY A 211 -64.22 -1.82 -6.52
N ILE A 212 -64.03 -1.10 -7.63
CA ILE A 212 -62.81 -0.28 -7.86
C ILE A 212 -63.10 1.22 -7.67
N ASP A 213 -64.33 1.66 -7.91
CA ASP A 213 -64.69 3.08 -7.83
C ASP A 213 -64.88 3.58 -6.39
N GLU A 214 -65.30 2.73 -5.44
CA GLU A 214 -65.46 3.11 -4.02
C GLU A 214 -64.12 3.44 -3.35
N ASP A 215 -63.08 2.65 -3.64
CA ASP A 215 -61.74 2.81 -3.05
C ASP A 215 -61.00 4.03 -3.63
N LEU A 216 -61.27 4.36 -4.90
CA LEU A 216 -60.76 5.58 -5.53
C LEU A 216 -61.49 6.84 -5.03
N GLN A 217 -62.79 6.75 -4.78
CA GLN A 217 -63.57 7.86 -4.22
C GLN A 217 -63.19 8.15 -2.75
N ALA A 218 -62.90 7.12 -1.96
CA ALA A 218 -62.40 7.28 -0.59
C ALA A 218 -61.03 8.00 -0.56
N ARG A 219 -60.13 7.66 -1.49
CA ARG A 219 -58.80 8.31 -1.62
C ARG A 219 -58.89 9.77 -2.10
N LEU A 220 -59.82 10.09 -2.99
CA LEU A 220 -60.06 11.47 -3.46
C LEU A 220 -60.60 12.38 -2.35
N LYS A 221 -61.43 11.85 -1.44
CA LYS A 221 -62.02 12.62 -0.34
C LYS A 221 -60.98 13.03 0.71
N ASN A 222 -59.99 12.18 0.96
CA ASN A 222 -58.88 12.48 1.87
C ASN A 222 -57.90 13.54 1.33
N LEU A 223 -57.78 13.72 0.01
CA LEU A 223 -56.93 14.74 -0.60
C LEU A 223 -57.60 16.12 -0.70
N ARG A 224 -58.93 16.18 -0.58
CA ARG A 224 -59.71 17.42 -0.70
C ARG A 224 -60.01 18.09 0.65
N GLY A 225 -59.55 17.48 1.76
CA GLY A 225 -59.85 17.89 3.13
C GLY A 225 -58.69 18.50 3.92
N ASN A 226 -57.62 18.95 3.25
CA ASN A 226 -56.53 19.72 3.87
C ASN A 226 -56.39 21.08 3.19
#